data_AF-A0A0M3IVF1-F1
#
_entry.id   AF-A0A0M3IVF1-F1
#
_cell.length_a   1.000
_cell.length_b   1.000
_cell.length_c   1.000
_cell.angle_alpha   90.00
_cell.angle_beta   90.00
_cell.angle_gamma   90.00
#
_symmetry.space_group_name_H-M   'P 1'
#
loop_
_entity.id
_entity.type
_entity.pdbx_description
1 polymer ?
#
loop_
_entity_poly.entity_id
_entity_poly.type
_entity_poly.pdbx_seq_one_letter_code
_entity_poly.pdbx_strand_id
1 'polypeptide(L)'
;MLPDTAACARCAMPTIGNVNMIGFKQGNIIMDAEEINGCKYIEITCMNDASTLFVMILSMANETLASGDGSASIIFECNNASEWQTANGTVVPGIICVAEGYAFLYFFQA
;
A
#
# COMPACT_ATOMS: atom_id res chain seq x y z
N MET A 1 -28.83 -1.02 22.96
CA MET A 1 -27.67 -1.88 22.68
C MET A 1 -27.33 -1.69 21.22
N LEU A 2 -26.34 -0.86 20.91
CA LEU A 2 -25.78 -0.79 19.56
C LEU A 2 -25.07 -2.14 19.31
N PRO A 3 -25.17 -2.73 18.12
CA PRO A 3 -24.46 -3.97 17.84
C PRO A 3 -22.97 -3.69 18.05
N ASP A 4 -22.27 -4.56 18.77
CA ASP A 4 -20.82 -4.56 18.81
C ASP A 4 -20.34 -4.79 17.38
N THR A 5 -20.14 -3.71 16.63
CA THR A 5 -19.47 -3.74 15.33
C THR A 5 -18.18 -4.50 15.53
N ALA A 6 -18.02 -5.63 14.83
CA ALA A 6 -16.85 -6.50 14.95
C ALA A 6 -15.57 -5.66 14.88
N ALA A 7 -14.53 -6.03 15.64
CA ALA A 7 -13.27 -5.28 15.67
C ALA A 7 -12.65 -5.12 14.26
N CYS A 8 -12.91 -6.07 13.36
CA CYS A 8 -12.54 -5.99 11.94
C CYS A 8 -13.24 -4.84 11.16
N ALA A 9 -14.22 -4.15 11.72
CA ALA A 9 -14.82 -2.94 11.14
C ALA A 9 -14.10 -1.65 11.58
N ARG A 10 -13.12 -1.75 12.50
CA ARG A 10 -12.59 -0.61 13.26
C ARG A 10 -11.15 -0.24 12.94
N CYS A 11 -10.54 -0.82 11.92
CA CYS A 11 -9.22 -0.37 11.47
C CYS A 11 -9.25 1.13 11.10
N ALA A 12 -8.25 1.86 11.58
CA ALA A 12 -7.94 3.22 11.15
C ALA A 12 -7.34 3.19 9.74
N MET A 13 -7.21 4.35 9.09
CA MET A 13 -6.49 4.41 7.81
C MET A 13 -5.05 3.90 7.96
N PRO A 14 -4.52 3.10 7.01
CA PRO A 14 -3.13 2.68 7.03
C PRO A 14 -2.19 3.89 7.06
N THR A 15 -1.08 3.76 7.80
CA THR A 15 -0.06 4.81 7.80
C THR A 15 0.61 4.88 6.43
N ILE A 16 0.82 6.09 5.92
CA ILE A 16 1.62 6.31 4.71
C ILE A 16 3.02 6.77 5.09
N GLY A 17 4.01 5.93 4.78
CA GLY A 17 5.41 6.25 4.96
C GLY A 17 5.98 7.06 3.79
N ASN A 18 7.16 7.63 4.03
CA ASN A 18 7.88 8.42 3.03
C ASN A 18 8.92 7.55 2.31
N VAL A 19 9.11 7.80 1.02
CA VAL A 19 10.23 7.23 0.26
C VAL A 19 11.54 7.89 0.67
N ASN A 20 12.54 7.08 1.01
CA ASN A 20 13.90 7.52 1.40
C ASN A 20 15.00 6.89 0.53
N MET A 21 14.64 6.37 -0.64
CA MET A 21 15.56 5.68 -1.57
C MET A 21 15.98 6.61 -2.70
N ILE A 22 17.29 6.67 -2.97
CA ILE A 22 17.85 7.46 -4.07
C ILE A 22 17.34 6.90 -5.40
N GLY A 23 16.91 7.78 -6.30
CA GLY A 23 16.39 7.38 -7.62
C GLY A 23 14.89 7.09 -7.64
N PHE A 24 14.24 7.09 -6.47
CA PHE A 24 12.79 6.89 -6.33
C PHE A 24 12.12 8.16 -5.81
N LYS A 25 10.83 8.29 -6.11
CA LYS A 25 9.93 9.35 -5.62
C LYS A 25 8.73 8.69 -4.94
N GLN A 26 7.95 9.50 -4.23
CA GLN A 26 6.63 9.08 -3.76
C GLN A 26 5.72 8.82 -4.96
N GLY A 27 5.12 7.63 -5.03
CA GLY A 27 4.08 7.33 -6.02
C GLY A 27 2.72 7.90 -5.60
N ASN A 28 1.78 7.97 -6.55
CA ASN A 28 0.40 8.32 -6.24
C ASN A 28 -0.30 7.13 -5.59
N ILE A 29 -1.09 7.39 -4.55
CA ILE A 29 -1.80 6.36 -3.81
C ILE A 29 -3.30 6.54 -4.04
N ILE A 30 -3.96 5.45 -4.44
CA ILE A 30 -5.41 5.31 -4.39
C ILE A 30 -5.72 4.27 -3.32
N MET A 31 -6.70 4.58 -2.47
CA MET A 31 -7.24 3.65 -1.48
C MET A 31 -8.72 3.50 -1.76
N ASP A 32 -9.15 2.27 -2.01
CA ASP A 32 -10.56 1.91 -2.11
C ASP A 32 -10.93 0.99 -0.97
N ALA A 33 -11.95 1.35 -0.20
CA ALA A 33 -12.33 0.62 1.01
C ALA A 33 -13.72 0.01 0.83
N GLU A 34 -13.83 -1.27 1.12
CA GLU A 34 -15.08 -2.03 1.04
C GLU A 34 -15.35 -2.75 2.36
N GLU A 35 -16.62 -3.11 2.57
CA GLU A 35 -17.03 -3.90 3.73
C GLU A 35 -17.62 -5.22 3.25
N ILE A 36 -17.00 -6.33 3.65
CA ILE A 36 -17.44 -7.69 3.32
C ILE A 36 -17.77 -8.39 4.64
N ASN A 37 -19.01 -8.87 4.76
CA ASN A 37 -19.50 -9.56 5.98
C ASN A 37 -19.29 -8.76 7.29
N GLY A 38 -19.33 -7.44 7.22
CA GLY A 38 -19.13 -6.57 8.39
C GLY A 38 -17.65 -6.31 8.75
N CYS A 39 -16.70 -6.81 7.96
CA CYS A 39 -15.28 -6.53 8.10
C CYS A 39 -14.79 -5.61 6.99
N LYS A 40 -13.87 -4.70 7.32
CA LYS A 40 -13.26 -3.78 6.35
C LYS A 40 -12.17 -4.46 5.55
N TYR A 41 -12.16 -4.19 4.25
CA TYR A 41 -11.08 -4.48 3.33
C TYR A 41 -10.66 -3.16 2.68
N ILE A 42 -9.40 -3.07 2.29
CA ILE A 42 -8.87 -1.91 1.58
C ILE A 42 -7.96 -2.38 0.46
N GLU A 43 -8.29 -2.00 -0.78
CA GLU A 43 -7.37 -2.08 -1.90
C GLU A 43 -6.52 -0.81 -1.94
N ILE A 44 -5.21 -0.98 -1.97
CA ILE A 44 -4.26 0.10 -2.12
C ILE A 44 -3.56 -0.05 -3.45
N THR A 45 -3.74 0.92 -4.33
CA THR A 45 -3.02 1.02 -5.60
C THR A 45 -1.97 2.11 -5.51
N CYS A 46 -0.72 1.74 -5.80
CA CYS A 46 0.41 2.65 -5.94
C CYS A 46 0.71 2.83 -7.43
N MET A 47 0.87 4.08 -7.87
CA MET A 47 1.04 4.41 -9.28
C MET A 47 2.24 5.32 -9.52
N ASN A 48 2.85 5.15 -10.70
CA ASN A 48 3.79 6.09 -11.29
C ASN A 48 3.09 6.87 -12.42
N ASP A 49 3.41 8.15 -12.57
CA ASP A 49 2.85 9.00 -13.64
C ASP A 49 3.25 8.49 -15.04
N ALA A 50 4.40 7.81 -15.15
CA ALA A 50 4.81 7.10 -16.35
C ALA A 50 4.48 5.62 -16.23
N SER A 51 3.64 5.13 -17.14
CA SER A 51 3.18 3.73 -17.17
C SER A 51 4.28 2.71 -17.45
N THR A 52 5.44 3.15 -17.95
CA THR A 52 6.59 2.28 -18.25
C THR A 52 7.62 2.24 -17.12
N LEU A 53 7.44 3.07 -16.09
CA LEU A 53 8.39 3.15 -14.98
C LEU A 53 7.92 2.29 -13.83
N PHE A 54 8.88 1.72 -13.11
CA PHE A 54 8.64 0.75 -12.07
C PHE A 54 7.98 1.38 -10.83
N VAL A 55 7.19 0.58 -10.12
CA VAL A 55 6.51 0.94 -8.87
C VAL A 55 6.46 -0.24 -7.91
N MET A 56 6.55 0.05 -6.62
CA MET A 56 6.45 -0.92 -5.52
C MET A 56 5.60 -0.40 -4.39
N ILE A 57 4.91 -1.32 -3.73
CA ILE A 57 4.31 -1.13 -2.41
C ILE A 57 5.20 -1.86 -1.41
N LEU A 58 5.77 -1.12 -0.46
CA LEU A 58 6.55 -1.69 0.64
C LEU A 58 5.76 -1.62 1.94
N SER A 59 6.03 -2.55 2.85
CA SER A 59 5.65 -2.39 4.27
C SER A 59 6.50 -1.31 4.93
N MET A 60 6.11 -0.85 6.11
CA MET A 60 6.93 0.06 6.93
C MET A 60 8.29 -0.57 7.34
N ALA A 61 8.45 -1.89 7.21
CA ALA A 61 9.71 -2.60 7.43
C ALA A 61 10.54 -2.76 6.14
N ASN A 62 10.17 -2.08 5.05
CA ASN A 62 10.77 -2.16 3.72
C ASN A 62 10.66 -3.54 3.03
N GLU A 63 9.69 -4.36 3.43
CA GLU A 63 9.40 -5.62 2.72
C GLU A 63 8.52 -5.33 1.50
N THR A 64 8.84 -5.91 0.35
CA THR A 64 8.03 -5.75 -0.86
C THR A 64 6.72 -6.52 -0.72
N LEU A 65 5.61 -5.79 -0.75
CA LEU A 65 4.26 -6.34 -0.68
C LEU A 65 3.66 -6.56 -2.08
N ALA A 66 3.90 -5.61 -2.99
CA ALA A 66 3.51 -5.69 -4.39
C ALA A 66 4.44 -4.84 -5.26
N SER A 67 4.49 -5.14 -6.57
CA SER A 67 5.30 -4.39 -7.54
C SER A 67 4.77 -4.56 -8.96
N GLY A 68 5.05 -3.60 -9.83
CA GLY A 68 4.67 -3.65 -11.24
C GLY A 68 5.20 -2.45 -12.01
N ASP A 69 4.85 -2.37 -13.29
CA ASP A 69 5.17 -1.22 -14.15
C ASP A 69 3.94 -0.32 -14.24
N GLY A 70 4.14 0.99 -14.00
CA GLY A 70 3.06 1.98 -13.98
C GLY A 70 2.14 1.90 -12.76
N SER A 71 1.75 0.70 -12.33
CA SER A 71 0.90 0.49 -11.14
C SER A 71 1.17 -0.83 -10.43
N ALA A 72 0.95 -0.87 -9.12
CA ALA A 72 0.88 -2.07 -8.31
C ALA A 72 -0.29 -1.96 -7.32
N SER A 73 -1.00 -3.06 -7.05
CA SER A 73 -2.10 -3.11 -6.07
C SER A 73 -1.87 -4.18 -5.02
N ILE A 74 -2.40 -3.95 -3.81
CA ILE A 74 -2.54 -4.96 -2.77
C ILE A 74 -3.84 -4.77 -1.99
N ILE A 75 -4.43 -5.86 -1.51
CA ILE A 75 -5.60 -5.84 -0.63
C ILE A 75 -5.16 -6.18 0.79
N PHE A 76 -5.62 -5.38 1.75
CA PHE A 76 -5.55 -5.71 3.17
C PHE A 76 -6.93 -5.99 3.74
N GLU A 77 -6.98 -6.92 4.67
CA GLU A 77 -8.13 -7.21 5.51
C GLU A 77 -7.90 -6.60 6.89
N CYS A 78 -8.95 -6.02 7.47
CA CYS A 78 -8.91 -5.63 8.87
C CYS A 78 -9.23 -6.85 9.75
N ASN A 79 -8.33 -7.22 10.65
CA ASN A 79 -8.49 -8.39 11.50
C ASN A 79 -9.29 -8.10 12.78
N ASN A 80 -9.54 -9.15 13.58
CA ASN A 80 -10.28 -9.03 14.86
C ASN A 80 -9.52 -8.29 15.97
N ALA A 81 -8.27 -7.88 15.75
CA ALA A 81 -7.51 -6.99 16.62
C ALA A 81 -7.58 -5.51 16.17
N SER A 82 -8.36 -5.20 15.13
CA SER A 82 -8.40 -3.87 14.48
C SER A 82 -7.06 -3.48 13.82
N GLU A 83 -6.35 -4.47 13.28
CA GLU A 83 -5.09 -4.28 12.54
C GLU A 83 -5.24 -4.72 11.09
N TRP A 84 -4.62 -3.98 10.18
CA TRP A 84 -4.53 -4.38 8.77
C TRP A 84 -3.59 -5.56 8.61
N GLN A 85 -4.01 -6.55 7.84
CA GLN A 85 -3.20 -7.72 7.51
C GLN A 85 -3.27 -8.06 6.02
N THR A 86 -2.22 -8.71 5.51
CA THR A 86 -2.26 -9.37 4.21
C THR A 86 -3.14 -10.62 4.27
N ALA A 87 -3.49 -11.18 3.10
CA ALA A 87 -4.20 -12.46 3.01
C ALA A 87 -3.48 -13.63 3.72
N ASN A 88 -2.17 -13.52 3.95
CA ASN A 88 -1.37 -14.52 4.67
C ASN A 88 -1.33 -14.27 6.19
N GLY A 89 -2.02 -13.25 6.69
CA GLY A 89 -2.08 -12.91 8.12
C GLY A 89 -0.91 -12.06 8.63
N THR A 90 -0.05 -11.55 7.75
CA THR A 90 1.03 -10.63 8.15
C THR A 90 0.43 -9.26 8.46
N VAL A 91 0.62 -8.76 9.68
CA VAL A 91 0.16 -7.42 10.09
C VAL A 91 1.00 -6.35 9.40
N VAL A 92 0.32 -5.41 8.74
CA VAL A 92 0.93 -4.31 7.99
C VAL A 92 0.25 -3.00 8.42
N PRO A 93 0.81 -2.25 9.40
CA PRO A 93 0.18 -1.04 9.93
C PRO A 93 0.20 0.14 8.96
N GLY A 94 0.94 0.03 7.86
CA GLY A 94 1.13 1.08 6.88
C GLY A 94 1.98 0.63 5.70
N ILE A 95 2.01 1.47 4.68
CA ILE A 95 2.72 1.20 3.43
C ILE A 95 3.55 2.39 2.99
N ILE A 96 4.55 2.11 2.16
CA ILE A 96 5.32 3.10 1.42
C ILE A 96 5.06 2.85 -0.06
N CYS A 97 4.55 3.87 -0.76
CA CYS A 97 4.33 3.82 -2.20
C CYS A 97 5.54 4.41 -2.93
N VAL A 98 6.33 3.53 -3.54
CA VAL A 98 7.60 3.84 -4.17
C VAL A 98 7.42 3.84 -5.67
N ALA A 99 7.68 4.96 -6.33
CA ALA A 99 7.70 5.07 -7.78
C ALA A 99 9.10 5.41 -8.28
N GLU A 100 9.55 4.76 -9.35
CA GLU A 100 10.82 5.11 -10.01
C GLU A 100 10.80 6.57 -10.47
N GLY A 101 11.87 7.29 -10.13
CA GLY A 101 12.05 8.68 -10.49
C GLY A 101 12.74 8.82 -11.85
N TYR A 102 12.33 9.82 -12.64
CA TYR A 102 12.94 10.12 -13.93
C TYR A 102 14.46 10.40 -13.86
N ALA A 103 14.98 10.77 -12.69
CA ALA A 103 16.42 10.94 -12.47
C ALA A 103 17.20 9.64 -12.74
N PHE A 104 16.59 8.47 -12.55
CA PHE A 104 17.23 7.17 -12.81
C PHE A 104 17.56 6.97 -14.29
N LEU A 105 16.69 7.44 -15.20
CA LEU A 105 16.91 7.35 -16.65
C LEU A 105 18.11 8.19 -17.14
N TYR A 106 18.43 9.30 -16.47
CA TYR A 106 19.56 10.16 -16.87
C TYR A 106 20.93 9.60 -16.49
N PHE A 107 21.02 8.70 -15.50
CA PHE A 107 22.29 8.08 -15.09
C PHE A 107 22.68 6.87 -15.93
N PHE A 108 21.75 6.27 -16.69
CA PHE A 108 22.01 5.12 -17.58
C PHE A 108 22.16 5.50 -19.06
N GLN A 109 22.09 6.79 -19.41
CA GLN A 109 22.33 7.29 -20.78
C GLN A 109 23.69 7.98 -20.97
N ALA A 110 24.61 7.88 -20.00
CA ALA A 110 25.96 8.46 -20.08
C ALA A 110 27.05 7.37 -20.21
#